data_AF-A0A7X9P2Y5-F1
#
_entry.id   AF-A0A7X9P2Y5-F1
#
_cell.length_a   1.000
_cell.length_b   1.000
_cell.length_c   1.000
_cell.angle_alpha   90.00
_cell.angle_beta   90.00
_cell.angle_gamma   90.00
#
_symmetry.space_group_name_H-M   'P 1'
#
loop_
_entity.id
_entity.type
_entity.pdbx_description
1 polymer ?
#
loop_
_entity_poly.entity_id
_entity_poly.type
_entity_poly.pdbx_seq_one_letter_code
_entity_poly.pdbx_strand_id
1 'polypeptide(L)'
;MKEYRINKQKISDYTKRNDNRVFKILLFTMLGMPILMYPSMGKSLEPFLIMSFSLLTTALIVGLIYLNNKKLTRLSAENLRILIDENTITRVIDLEHEPRMNFLHKYSYQQGKTNSGAFYTKIEFKNLKSVSNKNGDLWVHSIKSNSFNGHGILVIPQELENFMELEQLLRSTTNQMSISS
;
A
#
# COMPACT_ATOMS: atom_id res chain seq x y z
N MET A 1 19.70 -11.95 12.95
CA MET A 1 18.78 -11.41 11.92
C MET A 1 17.84 -12.49 11.37
N LYS A 2 16.52 -12.34 11.56
CA LYS A 2 15.46 -13.15 10.96
C LYS A 2 14.78 -12.37 9.83
N GLU A 3 14.42 -13.07 8.75
CA GLU A 3 13.72 -12.50 7.60
C GLU A 3 12.33 -13.15 7.45
N TYR A 4 11.30 -12.32 7.28
CA TYR A 4 9.93 -12.74 7.03
C TYR A 4 9.47 -12.20 5.67
N ARG A 5 8.82 -13.07 4.89
CA ARG A 5 8.26 -12.76 3.57
C ARG A 5 6.80 -13.14 3.50
N ILE A 6 6.06 -12.52 2.58
CA ILE A 6 4.68 -12.91 2.31
C ILE A 6 4.68 -14.34 1.77
N ASN A 7 3.83 -15.20 2.33
CA ASN A 7 3.64 -16.56 1.82
C ASN A 7 3.17 -16.48 0.36
N LYS A 8 3.89 -17.16 -0.55
CA LYS A 8 3.62 -17.15 -1.99
C LYS A 8 2.16 -17.47 -2.33
N GLN A 9 1.51 -18.35 -1.58
CA GLN A 9 0.11 -18.75 -1.78
C GLN A 9 -0.87 -17.62 -1.42
N LYS A 10 -0.48 -16.71 -0.53
CA LYS A 10 -1.33 -15.61 -0.02
C LYS A 10 -1.10 -14.27 -0.72
N ILE A 11 -0.18 -14.18 -1.68
CA ILE A 11 0.10 -12.93 -2.43
C ILE A 11 -1.14 -12.40 -3.14
N SER A 12 -1.96 -13.29 -3.71
CA SER A 12 -3.24 -12.93 -4.33
C SER A 12 -4.17 -12.27 -3.32
N ASP A 13 -4.25 -12.80 -2.09
CA ASP A 13 -5.16 -12.31 -1.07
C ASP A 13 -4.74 -10.94 -0.53
N TYR A 14 -3.44 -10.75 -0.32
CA TYR A 14 -2.85 -9.45 -0.01
C TYR A 14 -3.19 -8.41 -1.10
N THR A 15 -2.97 -8.77 -2.37
CA THR A 15 -3.23 -7.89 -3.51
C THR A 15 -4.72 -7.51 -3.58
N LYS A 16 -5.63 -8.47 -3.43
CA LYS A 16 -7.08 -8.24 -3.43
C LYS A 16 -7.53 -7.33 -2.29
N ARG A 17 -6.98 -7.48 -1.07
CA ARG A 17 -7.32 -6.61 0.07
C ARG A 17 -6.92 -5.16 -0.21
N ASN A 18 -5.75 -4.96 -0.83
CA ASN A 18 -5.22 -3.62 -1.07
C ASN A 18 -5.81 -2.94 -2.32
N ASP A 19 -6.23 -3.71 -3.35
CA ASP A 19 -6.83 -3.20 -4.60
C ASP A 19 -8.20 -2.53 -4.40
N ASN A 20 -8.93 -2.89 -3.35
CA ASN A 20 -10.36 -2.56 -3.20
C ASN A 20 -10.67 -1.07 -3.06
N ARG A 21 -9.69 -0.23 -2.67
CA ARG A 21 -9.93 1.21 -2.45
C ARG A 21 -10.02 2.00 -3.76
N VAL A 22 -9.11 1.75 -4.70
CA VAL A 22 -9.06 2.46 -5.99
C VAL A 22 -10.26 2.08 -6.84
N PHE A 23 -10.65 0.80 -6.84
CA PHE A 23 -11.83 0.30 -7.55
C PHE A 23 -13.13 0.95 -7.05
N LYS A 24 -13.27 1.17 -5.73
CA LYS A 24 -14.44 1.86 -5.17
C LYS A 24 -14.55 3.31 -5.64
N ILE A 25 -13.44 4.06 -5.60
CA ILE A 25 -13.41 5.45 -6.09
C ILE A 25 -13.81 5.49 -7.57
N LEU A 26 -13.24 4.60 -8.37
CA LEU A 26 -13.58 4.39 -9.78
C LEU A 26 -15.08 4.18 -10.00
N LEU A 27 -15.68 3.26 -9.24
CA LEU A 27 -17.10 2.94 -9.35
C LEU A 27 -17.98 4.14 -9.02
N PHE A 28 -17.65 4.89 -7.94
CA PHE A 28 -18.36 6.11 -7.59
C PHE A 28 -18.22 7.21 -8.65
N THR A 29 -17.03 7.40 -9.24
CA THR A 29 -16.84 8.40 -10.29
C THR A 29 -17.58 8.03 -11.58
N MET A 30 -17.54 6.76 -12.00
CA MET A 30 -18.26 6.29 -13.19
C MET A 30 -19.77 6.39 -13.05
N LEU A 31 -20.33 6.13 -11.87
CA LEU A 31 -21.77 6.22 -11.62
C LEU A 31 -22.25 7.65 -11.29
N GLY A 32 -21.42 8.44 -10.61
CA GLY A 32 -21.78 9.79 -10.16
C GLY A 32 -21.72 10.85 -11.27
N MET A 33 -20.76 10.76 -12.19
CA MET A 33 -20.60 11.76 -13.26
C MET A 33 -21.82 11.86 -14.20
N PRO A 34 -22.42 10.75 -14.68
CA PRO A 34 -23.63 10.82 -15.51
C PRO A 34 -24.82 11.45 -14.77
N ILE A 35 -24.96 11.18 -13.46
CA ILE A 35 -26.05 11.68 -12.63
C ILE A 35 -25.93 13.20 -12.43
N LEU A 36 -24.71 13.69 -12.17
CA LEU A 36 -24.46 15.13 -11.98
C LEU A 36 -24.60 15.93 -13.28
N MET A 37 -24.38 15.30 -14.43
CA MET A 37 -24.40 15.96 -15.74
C MET A 37 -25.72 15.78 -16.50
N TYR A 38 -26.65 14.96 -16.00
CA TYR A 38 -27.99 14.81 -16.58
C TYR A 38 -28.77 16.12 -16.74
N PRO A 39 -28.73 17.09 -15.79
CA PRO A 39 -29.48 18.35 -15.92
C PRO A 39 -28.95 19.28 -17.01
N SER A 40 -27.69 19.13 -17.43
CA SER A 40 -27.04 19.95 -18.45
C SER A 40 -27.12 19.35 -19.86
N MET A 41 -27.73 18.17 -20.00
CA MET A 41 -28.10 17.62 -21.31
C MET A 41 -29.28 18.37 -21.90
N GLY A 42 -29.01 19.40 -22.71
CA GLY A 42 -30.00 19.91 -23.64
C GLY A 42 -30.42 18.85 -24.67
N LYS A 43 -31.46 19.11 -25.47
CA LYS A 43 -31.96 18.19 -26.53
C LYS A 43 -30.98 17.97 -27.71
N SER A 44 -29.77 18.51 -27.65
CA SER A 44 -28.77 18.43 -28.73
C SER A 44 -27.88 17.20 -28.60
N LEU A 45 -27.60 16.56 -29.74
CA LEU A 45 -26.77 15.35 -29.83
C LEU A 45 -25.27 15.64 -29.63
N GLU A 46 -24.79 16.83 -30.01
CA GLU A 46 -23.37 17.21 -29.91
C GLU A 46 -22.81 17.19 -28.48
N PRO A 47 -23.41 17.89 -27.49
CA PRO A 47 -22.91 17.86 -26.11
C PRO A 47 -22.97 16.45 -25.50
N PHE A 48 -23.95 15.64 -25.93
CA PHE A 48 -24.03 14.23 -25.54
C PHE A 48 -22.82 13.43 -26.06
N LEU A 49 -22.48 13.56 -27.35
CA LEU A 49 -21.34 12.86 -27.95
C LEU A 49 -20.00 13.26 -27.32
N ILE A 50 -19.77 14.56 -27.09
CA ILE A 50 -18.55 15.07 -26.44
C ILE A 50 -18.43 14.50 -25.02
N MET A 51 -19.54 14.46 -24.28
CA MET A 51 -19.57 13.92 -22.93
C MET A 51 -19.31 12.41 -22.91
N SER A 52 -19.95 11.64 -23.81
CA SER A 52 -19.72 10.20 -23.94
C SER A 52 -18.25 9.91 -24.26
N PHE A 53 -17.65 10.69 -25.15
CA PHE A 53 -16.22 10.55 -25.48
C PHE A 53 -15.32 10.87 -24.28
N SER A 54 -15.62 11.94 -23.54
CA SER A 54 -14.88 12.31 -22.31
C SER A 54 -14.98 11.25 -21.22
N LEU A 55 -16.15 10.62 -21.04
CA LEU A 55 -16.32 9.52 -20.08
C LEU A 55 -15.53 8.28 -20.50
N LEU A 56 -15.54 7.94 -21.79
CA LEU A 56 -14.77 6.81 -22.32
C LEU A 56 -13.26 7.01 -22.17
N THR A 57 -12.74 8.19 -22.50
CA THR A 57 -11.31 8.49 -22.34
C THR A 57 -10.90 8.49 -20.87
N THR A 58 -11.74 9.06 -20.00
CA THR A 58 -11.52 9.01 -18.54
C THR A 58 -11.50 7.58 -18.03
N ALA A 59 -12.49 6.75 -18.42
CA ALA A 59 -12.56 5.35 -18.02
C ALA A 59 -11.31 4.56 -18.47
N LEU A 60 -10.83 4.82 -19.69
CA LEU A 60 -9.62 4.21 -20.22
C LEU A 60 -8.38 4.62 -19.43
N ILE A 61 -8.18 5.92 -19.17
CA ILE A 61 -7.05 6.42 -18.37
C ILE A 61 -7.06 5.80 -16.98
N VAL A 62 -8.20 5.82 -16.30
CA VAL A 62 -8.29 5.31 -14.93
C VAL A 62 -8.14 3.78 -14.92
N GLY A 63 -8.64 3.07 -15.93
CA GLY A 63 -8.40 1.64 -16.12
C GLY A 63 -6.91 1.31 -16.24
N LEU A 64 -6.15 2.08 -17.02
CA LEU A 64 -4.70 1.92 -17.14
C LEU A 64 -3.98 2.17 -15.81
N ILE A 65 -4.36 3.22 -15.08
CA ILE A 65 -3.81 3.52 -13.74
C ILE A 65 -4.10 2.37 -12.77
N TYR A 66 -5.33 1.83 -12.79
CA TYR A 66 -5.73 0.71 -11.95
C TYR A 66 -4.90 -0.56 -12.25
N LEU A 67 -4.75 -0.92 -13.53
CA LEU A 67 -3.95 -2.07 -13.93
C LEU A 67 -2.47 -1.91 -13.54
N ASN A 68 -1.92 -0.70 -13.71
CA ASN A 68 -0.57 -0.36 -13.27
C ASN A 68 -0.40 -0.53 -11.75
N ASN A 69 -1.32 0.02 -10.96
CA ASN A 69 -1.29 -0.08 -9.50
C ASN A 69 -1.47 -1.52 -9.00
N LYS A 70 -2.33 -2.30 -9.64
CA LYS A 70 -2.56 -3.71 -9.32
C LYS A 70 -1.29 -4.53 -9.53
N LYS A 71 -0.62 -4.35 -10.67
CA LYS A 71 0.66 -5.03 -10.95
C LYS A 71 1.75 -4.57 -10.00
N LEU A 72 1.84 -3.28 -9.70
CA LEU A 72 2.83 -2.74 -8.77
C LEU A 72 2.62 -3.25 -7.35
N THR A 73 1.38 -3.36 -6.90
CA THR A 73 1.02 -3.91 -5.56
C THR A 73 1.44 -5.37 -5.47
N ARG A 74 1.15 -6.16 -6.50
CA ARG A 74 1.58 -7.56 -6.58
C ARG A 74 3.10 -7.71 -6.54
N LEU A 75 3.84 -6.95 -7.37
CA LEU A 75 5.30 -6.98 -7.38
C LEU A 75 5.89 -6.53 -6.04
N SER A 76 5.28 -5.52 -5.42
CA SER A 76 5.66 -5.06 -4.07
C SER A 76 5.46 -6.16 -3.03
N ALA A 77 4.38 -6.92 -3.11
CA ALA A 77 4.12 -8.05 -2.22
C ALA A 77 5.13 -9.18 -2.42
N GLU A 78 5.45 -9.50 -3.67
CA GLU A 78 6.46 -10.51 -4.03
C GLU A 78 7.87 -10.15 -3.52
N ASN A 79 8.19 -8.86 -3.42
CA ASN A 79 9.49 -8.35 -3.00
C ASN A 79 9.51 -7.76 -1.58
N LEU A 80 8.41 -7.85 -0.83
CA LEU A 80 8.33 -7.34 0.53
C LEU A 80 9.13 -8.24 1.48
N ARG A 81 10.04 -7.61 2.22
CA ARG A 81 10.86 -8.26 3.25
C ARG A 81 10.70 -7.50 4.56
N ILE A 82 10.44 -8.24 5.64
CA ILE A 82 10.53 -7.75 7.01
C ILE A 82 11.77 -8.37 7.64
N LEU A 83 12.73 -7.52 8.01
CA LEU A 83 13.98 -7.92 8.64
C LEU A 83 13.91 -7.56 10.11
N ILE A 84 14.11 -8.53 10.98
CA ILE A 84 14.23 -8.33 12.42
C ILE A 84 15.63 -8.67 12.86
N ASP A 85 16.24 -7.70 13.53
CA ASP A 85 17.49 -7.87 14.22
C ASP A 85 17.31 -7.61 15.72
N GLU A 86 18.37 -7.77 16.52
CA GLU A 86 18.30 -7.70 17.99
C GLU A 86 17.63 -6.41 18.49
N ASN A 87 17.85 -5.29 17.79
CA ASN A 87 17.43 -3.96 18.23
C ASN A 87 16.47 -3.26 17.26
N THR A 88 16.18 -3.84 16.09
CA THR A 88 15.47 -3.13 15.02
C THR A 88 14.53 -4.01 14.22
N ILE A 89 13.44 -3.41 13.75
CA ILE A 89 12.57 -3.97 12.72
C ILE A 89 12.65 -3.07 11.48
N THR A 90 12.91 -3.69 10.33
CA THR A 90 13.03 -2.99 9.05
C THR A 90 12.10 -3.61 8.03
N ARG A 91 11.34 -2.78 7.32
CA ARG A 91 10.52 -3.17 6.18
C ARG A 91 11.15 -2.63 4.91
N VAL A 92 11.37 -3.52 3.94
CA VAL A 92 11.98 -3.19 2.66
C VAL A 92 11.14 -3.75 1.52
N ILE A 93 10.91 -2.93 0.50
CA ILE A 93 10.39 -3.34 -0.81
C ILE A 93 11.38 -2.85 -1.85
N ASP A 94 12.17 -3.78 -2.39
CA ASP A 94 13.12 -3.50 -3.47
C ASP A 94 12.51 -3.93 -4.80
N LEU A 95 12.31 -2.95 -5.68
CA LEU A 95 11.87 -3.17 -7.06
C LEU A 95 12.85 -2.60 -8.08
N GLU A 96 14.02 -2.07 -7.69
CA GLU A 96 14.88 -1.29 -8.60
C GLU A 96 15.30 -2.08 -9.84
N HIS A 97 15.51 -3.38 -9.69
CA HIS A 97 15.98 -4.29 -10.72
C HIS A 97 14.90 -5.28 -11.21
N GLU A 98 13.62 -5.03 -10.94
CA GLU A 98 12.53 -5.96 -11.34
C GLU A 98 12.27 -5.89 -12.86
N PRO A 99 12.59 -6.95 -13.63
CA PRO A 99 12.45 -6.94 -15.10
C PRO A 99 11.00 -6.86 -15.57
N ARG A 100 10.03 -7.24 -14.73
CA ARG A 100 8.59 -7.20 -15.07
C ARG A 100 7.99 -5.79 -15.01
N MET A 101 8.75 -4.77 -14.59
CA MET A 101 8.31 -3.38 -14.55
C MET A 101 8.53 -2.66 -15.88
N ASN A 102 7.45 -2.11 -16.43
CA ASN A 102 7.52 -1.15 -17.54
C ASN A 102 7.82 0.28 -17.04
N PHE A 103 7.92 1.24 -17.96
CA PHE A 103 8.17 2.66 -17.65
C PHE A 103 7.18 3.25 -16.64
N LEU A 104 5.87 3.01 -16.80
CA LEU A 104 4.84 3.51 -15.89
C LEU A 104 5.01 2.96 -14.47
N HIS A 105 5.31 1.66 -14.33
CA HIS A 105 5.57 1.05 -13.02
C HIS A 105 6.81 1.67 -12.36
N LYS A 106 7.90 1.85 -13.13
CA LYS A 106 9.14 2.47 -12.64
C LYS A 106 8.89 3.90 -12.17
N TYR A 107 8.16 4.69 -12.95
CA TYR A 107 7.80 6.06 -12.59
C TYR A 107 6.95 6.10 -11.31
N SER A 108 5.90 5.29 -11.22
CA SER A 108 5.05 5.20 -10.02
C SER A 108 5.83 4.72 -8.80
N TYR A 109 6.74 3.76 -8.96
CA TYR A 109 7.62 3.26 -7.90
C TYR A 109 8.53 4.36 -7.37
N GLN A 110 9.23 5.09 -8.25
CA GLN A 110 10.13 6.18 -7.85
C GLN A 110 9.37 7.29 -7.13
N GLN A 111 8.23 7.71 -7.65
CA GLN A 111 7.37 8.70 -6.99
C GLN A 111 6.90 8.21 -5.61
N GLY A 112 6.48 6.95 -5.51
CA GLY A 112 6.06 6.35 -4.25
C GLY A 112 7.20 6.26 -3.24
N LYS A 113 8.41 5.87 -3.67
CA LYS A 113 9.61 5.76 -2.85
C LYS A 113 10.00 7.11 -2.25
N THR A 114 9.94 8.18 -3.04
CA THR A 114 10.24 9.54 -2.60
C THR A 114 9.18 10.08 -1.64
N ASN A 115 7.90 9.79 -1.87
CA ASN A 115 6.82 10.48 -1.16
C ASN A 115 6.29 9.79 0.10
N SER A 116 6.40 8.45 0.22
CA SER A 116 5.56 7.71 1.18
C SER A 116 6.29 7.00 2.30
N GLY A 117 7.63 6.93 2.28
CA GLY A 117 8.40 6.08 3.21
C GLY A 117 8.03 4.58 3.17
N ALA A 118 7.05 4.20 2.33
CA ALA A 118 6.40 2.90 2.31
C ALA A 118 7.22 1.85 1.55
N PHE A 119 8.44 2.16 1.14
CA PHE A 119 9.35 1.21 0.49
C PHE A 119 10.56 0.88 1.37
N TYR A 120 10.87 1.74 2.32
CA TYR A 120 11.90 1.51 3.32
C TYR A 120 11.51 2.18 4.64
N THR A 121 11.28 1.39 5.68
CA THR A 121 10.98 1.89 7.02
C THR A 121 11.78 1.10 8.03
N LYS A 122 12.54 1.80 8.89
CA LYS A 122 13.29 1.18 9.98
C LYS A 122 12.81 1.77 11.30
N ILE A 123 12.48 0.91 12.26
CA ILE A 123 12.13 1.29 13.62
C ILE A 123 13.07 0.55 14.56
N GLU A 124 13.74 1.29 15.43
CA GLU A 124 14.51 0.72 16.54
C GLU A 124 13.54 0.38 17.67
N PHE A 125 13.71 -0.76 18.32
CA PHE A 125 12.82 -1.20 19.40
C PHE A 125 12.75 -0.20 20.54
N LYS A 126 13.87 0.45 20.89
CA LYS A 126 13.90 1.54 21.90
C LYS A 126 12.96 2.71 21.58
N ASN A 127 12.60 2.89 20.30
CA ASN A 127 11.68 3.93 19.85
C ASN A 127 10.28 3.36 19.59
N LEU A 128 9.98 2.11 19.93
CA LEU A 128 8.68 1.50 19.67
C LEU A 128 7.64 2.04 20.67
N LYS A 129 6.56 2.63 20.16
CA LYS A 129 5.49 3.23 20.95
C LYS A 129 4.34 2.26 21.21
N SER A 130 3.86 1.62 20.15
CA SER A 130 2.70 0.73 20.22
C SER A 130 2.62 -0.21 19.02
N VAL A 131 1.91 -1.33 19.22
CA VAL A 131 1.56 -2.28 18.17
C VAL A 131 0.06 -2.45 18.19
N SER A 132 -0.61 -2.11 17.09
CA SER A 132 -2.06 -2.26 16.93
C SER A 132 -2.39 -3.19 15.76
N ASN A 133 -3.54 -3.85 15.82
CA ASN A 133 -4.06 -4.64 14.70
C ASN A 133 -5.17 -3.83 14.03
N LYS A 134 -5.04 -3.60 12.72
CA LYS A 134 -6.05 -2.89 11.94
C LYS A 134 -6.25 -3.60 10.61
N ASN A 135 -7.48 -4.09 10.40
CA ASN A 135 -7.86 -4.87 9.22
C ASN A 135 -7.00 -6.12 8.99
N GLY A 136 -6.52 -6.75 10.08
CA GLY A 136 -5.64 -7.91 10.04
C GLY A 136 -4.15 -7.55 9.98
N ASP A 137 -3.78 -6.38 9.50
CA ASP A 137 -2.37 -5.96 9.44
C ASP A 137 -1.89 -5.45 10.82
N LEU A 138 -0.62 -5.69 11.14
CA LEU A 138 0.03 -5.11 12.32
C LEU A 138 0.63 -3.75 11.99
N TRP A 139 0.26 -2.77 12.81
CA TRP A 139 0.72 -1.39 12.71
C TRP A 139 1.65 -1.12 13.87
N VAL A 140 2.95 -1.01 13.57
CA VAL A 140 4.00 -0.74 14.55
C VAL A 140 4.31 0.74 14.53
N HIS A 141 4.01 1.43 15.61
CA HIS A 141 4.20 2.88 15.76
C HIS A 141 5.51 3.17 16.49
N SER A 142 6.24 4.19 16.05
CA SER A 142 7.47 4.71 16.65
C SER A 142 7.22 6.03 17.38
N ILE A 143 7.91 6.22 18.50
CA ILE A 143 8.00 7.45 19.29
C ILE A 143 8.80 8.52 18.52
N LYS A 144 9.87 8.11 17.82
CA LYS A 144 10.69 8.99 16.99
C LYS A 144 10.40 8.76 15.52
N SER A 145 9.90 9.79 14.85
CA SER A 145 9.79 9.87 13.39
C SER A 145 11.14 10.25 12.78
N ASN A 146 12.19 9.43 13.00
CA ASN A 146 13.46 9.64 12.30
C ASN A 146 13.37 9.03 10.90
N SER A 147 12.72 9.74 9.99
CA SER A 147 12.82 9.53 8.56
C SER A 147 12.42 10.83 7.88
N PHE A 148 13.27 11.27 6.96
CA PHE A 148 13.09 12.43 6.08
C PHE A 148 11.72 12.43 5.37
N ASN A 149 11.03 11.28 5.31
CA ASN A 149 9.77 11.09 4.59
C ASN A 149 8.62 10.59 5.49
N GLY A 150 8.55 11.05 6.74
CA GLY A 150 7.32 11.13 7.53
C GLY A 150 6.45 9.87 7.56
N HIS A 151 6.55 9.13 8.67
CA HIS A 151 5.51 8.36 9.35
C HIS A 151 6.23 7.25 10.09
N GLY A 152 6.39 7.41 11.41
CA GLY A 152 6.89 6.36 12.30
C GLY A 152 5.89 5.22 12.43
N ILE A 153 5.44 4.65 11.32
CA ILE A 153 4.46 3.58 11.23
C ILE A 153 4.99 2.56 10.23
N LEU A 154 5.23 1.34 10.72
CA LEU A 154 5.59 0.20 9.90
C LEU A 154 4.38 -0.73 9.85
N VAL A 155 3.87 -0.98 8.64
CA VAL A 155 2.72 -1.86 8.41
C VAL A 155 3.22 -3.24 7.97
N ILE A 156 2.83 -4.26 8.73
CA ILE A 156 3.20 -5.66 8.56
C ILE A 156 1.95 -6.43 8.14
N PRO A 157 1.91 -7.01 6.92
CA PRO A 157 0.73 -7.73 6.44
C PRO A 157 0.53 -9.09 7.09
N GLN A 158 -0.72 -9.48 7.36
CA GLN A 158 -1.06 -10.81 7.94
C GLN A 158 -0.68 -12.01 7.06
N GLU A 159 -0.39 -11.80 5.77
CA GLU A 159 0.03 -12.84 4.84
C GLU A 159 1.50 -13.25 5.01
N LEU A 160 2.24 -12.62 5.92
CA LEU A 160 3.61 -13.01 6.24
C LEU A 160 3.68 -14.45 6.75
N GLU A 161 4.73 -15.14 6.33
CA GLU A 161 5.12 -16.42 6.94
C GLU A 161 5.40 -16.19 8.44
N ASN A 162 4.95 -17.11 9.28
CA ASN A 162 5.09 -17.03 10.73
C ASN A 162 4.59 -15.71 11.36
N PHE A 163 3.54 -15.11 10.79
CA PHE A 163 2.95 -13.85 11.28
C PHE A 163 2.60 -13.89 12.78
N MET A 164 2.09 -15.00 13.31
CA MET A 164 1.76 -15.11 14.73
C MET A 164 3.00 -15.05 15.64
N GLU A 165 4.11 -15.67 15.24
CA GLU A 165 5.38 -15.59 15.97
C GLU A 165 5.89 -14.14 15.99
N LEU A 166 5.83 -13.48 14.83
CA LEU A 166 6.21 -12.08 14.65
C LEU A 166 5.33 -11.14 15.52
N GLU A 167 4.02 -11.38 15.56
CA GLU A 167 3.09 -10.61 16.39
C GLU A 167 3.43 -10.75 17.87
N GLN A 168 3.62 -11.98 18.34
CA GLN A 168 3.93 -12.27 19.74
C GLN A 168 5.23 -11.60 20.17
N LEU A 169 6.28 -11.68 19.33
CA LEU A 169 7.56 -11.04 19.57
C LEU A 169 7.42 -9.52 19.72
N LEU A 170 6.72 -8.86 18.78
CA LEU A 170 6.55 -7.41 18.82
C LEU A 170 5.74 -6.96 20.04
N ARG A 171 4.71 -7.71 20.42
CA ARG A 171 3.91 -7.42 21.62
C ARG A 171 4.70 -7.63 22.91
N SER A 172 5.47 -8.71 23.02
CA SER A 172 6.31 -8.96 24.21
C SER A 172 7.37 -7.88 24.38
N THR A 173 8.01 -7.46 23.29
CA THR A 173 9.02 -6.40 23.29
C THR A 173 8.42 -5.05 23.68
N THR A 174 7.19 -4.75 23.22
CA THR A 174 6.47 -3.53 23.64
C THR A 174 6.16 -3.55 25.14
N ASN A 175 5.66 -4.68 25.66
CA ASN A 175 5.28 -4.82 27.07
C ASN A 175 6.50 -4.72 27.99
N GLN A 176 7.62 -5.35 27.64
CA GLN A 176 8.87 -5.26 28.42
C GLN A 176 9.36 -3.82 28.53
N MET A 177 9.30 -3.05 27.44
CA MET A 177 9.74 -1.65 27.46
C MET A 177 8.82 -0.72 28.26
N SER A 178 7.51 -0.99 28.29
CA SER A 178 6.55 -0.23 29.11
C SER A 178 6.73 -0.43 30.62
N ILE A 179 7.36 -1.52 31.05
CA ILE A 179 7.62 -1.83 32.47
C ILE A 179 8.94 -1.21 32.93
N SER A 180 9.88 -0.96 32.00
CA SER A 180 11.21 -0.40 32.28
C SER A 180 11.30 1.13 32.22
N SER A 181 10.19 1.82 31.92
CA SER A 181 10.09 3.28 31.76
C SER A 181 9.18 3.88 32.83
#